data_AF-A0A2W5QXG9-F1
#
_entry.id   AF-A0A2W5QXG9-F1
#
_cell.length_a   1.000
_cell.length_b   1.000
_cell.length_c   1.000
_cell.angle_alpha   90.00
_cell.angle_beta   90.00
_cell.angle_gamma   90.00
#
_symmetry.space_group_name_H-M   'P 1'
#
loop_
_entity.id
_entity.type
_entity.pdbx_description
1 polymer ?
#
loop_
_entity_poly.entity_id
_entity_poly.type
_entity_poly.pdbx_seq_one_letter_code
_entity_poly.pdbx_strand_id
1 'polypeptide(L)'
;MRSGVIAQKVGMTRIFNDAGEHVPVTVLKVDNCQVVAHRTLEKNGYTAVQLGVGQAKPQNTTRAMRGHFAVAKVEPKRKVAEFRVEEAELIPVGAELTVDHFVVGQFVDVTGTSIGKGFAGGMKRHNFGGLRATHGVSVSHRSIGSTGGRQDPGKTFKNKKMPGHMGAETVTTQNLKVVLTDVERGLIAVEGAVPGNKGGWILVADAVKKKLPAEAPQPGKFRLPGAEAVDAAPVAETAVEENV
;
A
#
# COMPACT_ATOMS: atom_id res chain seq x y z
N MET A 1 15.53 5.35 -0.79
CA MET A 1 14.09 5.00 -0.90
C MET A 1 13.42 5.48 0.37
N ARG A 2 12.39 6.33 0.23
CA ARG A 2 11.64 6.89 1.37
C ARG A 2 10.56 5.95 1.86
N SER A 3 10.07 6.23 3.06
CA SER A 3 8.94 5.53 3.64
C SER A 3 7.69 5.73 2.80
N GLY A 4 6.84 4.70 2.70
CA GLY A 4 5.48 4.88 2.21
C GLY A 4 4.53 5.38 3.31
N VAL A 5 3.23 5.37 3.03
CA VAL A 5 2.16 5.62 4.00
C VAL A 5 1.15 4.46 4.01
N ILE A 6 0.44 4.33 5.12
CA ILE A 6 -0.72 3.43 5.20
C ILE A 6 -1.98 4.26 5.05
N ALA A 7 -2.81 3.92 4.07
CA ALA A 7 -4.07 4.60 3.79
C ALA A 7 -5.26 3.63 3.86
N GLN A 8 -6.45 4.19 4.01
CA GLN A 8 -7.71 3.46 3.95
C GLN A 8 -8.43 3.75 2.64
N LYS A 9 -8.85 2.71 1.92
CA LYS A 9 -9.61 2.89 0.67
C LYS A 9 -11.01 3.43 0.97
N VAL A 10 -11.32 4.66 0.56
CA VAL A 10 -12.63 5.29 0.79
C VAL A 10 -13.63 4.95 -0.31
N GLY A 11 -13.18 4.87 -1.56
CA GLY A 11 -14.06 4.61 -2.69
C GLY A 11 -13.44 5.06 -4.01
N MET A 12 -14.23 4.99 -5.08
CA MET A 12 -13.85 5.50 -6.39
C MET A 12 -14.74 6.68 -6.76
N THR A 13 -14.15 7.65 -7.45
CA THR A 13 -14.83 8.78 -8.08
C THR A 13 -14.17 9.09 -9.41
N ARG A 14 -14.64 10.14 -10.08
CA ARG A 14 -14.04 10.68 -11.30
C ARG A 14 -13.61 12.12 -11.05
N ILE A 15 -12.50 12.52 -11.67
CA ILE A 15 -12.03 13.89 -11.72
C ILE A 15 -11.92 14.27 -13.20
N PHE A 16 -12.34 15.49 -13.54
CA PHE A 16 -12.09 16.07 -14.84
C PHE A 16 -10.81 16.90 -14.76
N ASN A 17 -9.87 16.66 -15.66
CA ASN A 17 -8.67 17.50 -15.74
C ASN A 17 -8.97 18.79 -16.52
N ASP A 18 -8.02 19.72 -16.53
CA ASP A 18 -8.17 21.01 -17.23
C ASP A 18 -8.36 20.85 -18.75
N ALA A 19 -7.96 19.70 -19.31
CA ALA A 19 -8.19 19.34 -20.71
C ALA A 19 -9.60 18.77 -20.97
N GLY A 20 -10.44 18.63 -19.95
CA GLY A 20 -11.78 18.06 -20.03
C GLY A 20 -11.84 16.54 -20.09
N GLU A 21 -10.72 15.84 -19.90
CA GLU A 21 -10.66 14.38 -19.90
C GLU A 21 -11.19 13.80 -18.59
N HIS A 22 -11.85 12.64 -18.72
CA HIS A 22 -12.41 11.92 -17.59
C HIS A 22 -11.38 10.94 -17.00
N VAL A 23 -10.87 11.25 -15.80
CA VAL A 23 -9.89 10.42 -15.10
C VAL A 23 -10.57 9.65 -13.95
N PRO A 24 -10.66 8.31 -14.02
CA PRO A 24 -11.17 7.50 -12.91
C PRO A 24 -10.14 7.44 -11.79
N VAL A 25 -10.53 7.79 -10.57
CA VAL A 25 -9.63 7.82 -9.41
C VAL A 25 -10.17 7.02 -8.24
N THR A 26 -9.27 6.39 -7.50
CA THR A 26 -9.56 5.83 -6.19
C THR A 26 -9.09 6.81 -5.11
N VAL A 27 -9.99 7.11 -4.17
CA VAL A 27 -9.71 7.98 -3.02
C VAL A 27 -9.21 7.12 -1.85
N LEU A 28 -8.04 7.48 -1.34
CA LEU A 28 -7.37 6.87 -0.18
C LEU A 28 -7.26 7.90 0.93
N LYS A 29 -7.70 7.57 2.14
CA LYS A 29 -7.58 8.43 3.33
C LYS A 29 -6.38 8.03 4.16
N VAL A 30 -5.48 8.97 4.44
CA VAL A 30 -4.41 8.81 5.44
C VAL A 30 -4.89 9.49 6.72
N ASP A 31 -4.98 8.73 7.80
CA ASP A 31 -5.55 9.20 9.06
C ASP A 31 -4.70 8.73 10.24
N ASN A 32 -4.02 9.67 10.89
CA ASN A 32 -3.17 9.43 12.06
C ASN A 32 -2.10 8.36 11.79
N CYS A 33 -1.39 8.50 10.65
CA CYS A 33 -0.32 7.61 10.22
C CYS A 33 0.99 8.01 10.90
N GLN A 34 1.40 7.29 11.93
CA GLN A 34 2.55 7.66 12.78
C GLN A 34 3.65 6.60 12.76
N VAL A 35 4.89 7.05 12.92
CA VAL A 35 6.05 6.16 13.10
C VAL A 35 6.00 5.54 14.49
N VAL A 36 5.98 4.21 14.54
CA VAL A 36 5.93 3.43 15.79
C VAL A 36 7.32 2.94 16.19
N ALA A 37 8.13 2.49 15.24
CA ALA A 37 9.44 1.94 15.54
C ALA A 37 10.35 1.97 14.31
N HIS A 38 11.65 1.81 14.56
CA HIS A 38 12.65 1.57 13.52
C HIS A 38 13.16 0.14 13.57
N ARG A 39 13.46 -0.40 12.40
CA ARG A 39 14.32 -1.58 12.21
C ARG A 39 15.65 -1.08 11.73
N THR A 40 16.71 -1.53 12.40
CA THR A 40 18.10 -1.14 12.11
C THR A 40 18.89 -2.35 11.64
N LEU A 41 19.93 -2.11 10.84
CA LEU A 41 20.76 -3.17 10.29
C LEU A 41 21.37 -4.05 11.38
N GLU A 42 21.87 -3.44 12.45
CA GLU A 42 22.53 -4.16 13.57
C GLU A 42 21.58 -5.07 14.34
N LYS A 43 20.36 -4.62 14.64
CA LYS A 43 19.41 -5.37 15.48
C LYS A 43 18.51 -6.31 14.68
N ASN A 44 18.23 -5.98 13.41
CA ASN A 44 17.21 -6.65 12.61
C ASN A 44 17.71 -7.19 11.27
N GLY A 45 18.93 -6.85 10.84
CA GLY A 45 19.49 -7.27 9.56
C GLY A 45 18.96 -6.48 8.35
N TYR A 46 18.17 -5.42 8.57
CA TYR A 46 17.70 -4.51 7.52
C TYR A 46 17.21 -3.19 8.12
N THR A 47 17.15 -2.15 7.29
CA THR A 47 16.66 -0.83 7.66
C THR A 47 15.20 -0.65 7.21
N ALA A 48 14.31 -0.31 8.13
CA ALA A 48 12.90 -0.06 7.84
C ALA A 48 12.24 0.85 8.87
N VAL A 49 11.21 1.58 8.43
CA VAL A 49 10.31 2.33 9.30
C VAL A 49 9.03 1.53 9.49
N GLN A 50 8.64 1.33 10.75
CA GLN A 50 7.37 0.74 11.09
C GLN A 50 6.34 1.86 11.31
N LEU A 51 5.29 1.86 10.49
CA LEU A 51 4.19 2.81 10.56
C LEU A 51 2.95 2.15 11.15
N GLY A 52 2.17 2.95 11.86
CA GLY A 52 0.87 2.56 12.40
C GLY A 52 -0.21 3.58 12.05
N VAL A 53 -1.40 3.10 11.71
CA VAL A 53 -2.53 3.94 11.26
C VAL A 53 -3.84 3.58 11.96
N GLY A 54 -4.73 4.57 12.08
CA GLY A 54 -6.06 4.45 12.67
C GLY A 54 -6.04 4.25 14.18
N GLN A 55 -7.15 4.56 14.84
CA GLN A 55 -7.25 4.44 16.31
C GLN A 55 -7.85 3.11 16.76
N ALA A 56 -7.16 2.42 17.66
CA ALA A 56 -7.66 1.22 18.33
C ALA A 56 -7.94 1.53 19.81
N LYS A 57 -9.06 1.03 20.34
CA LYS A 57 -9.34 1.15 21.77
C LYS A 57 -8.27 0.38 22.57
N PRO A 58 -7.73 0.93 23.67
CA PRO A 58 -6.73 0.23 24.50
C PRO A 58 -7.21 -1.13 25.00
N GLN A 59 -8.51 -1.27 25.28
CA GLN A 59 -9.15 -2.51 25.73
C GLN A 59 -9.11 -3.63 24.67
N ASN A 60 -9.20 -3.26 23.38
CA ASN A 60 -9.13 -4.20 22.26
C ASN A 60 -7.68 -4.48 21.82
N THR A 61 -6.70 -3.86 22.49
CA THR A 61 -5.29 -4.00 22.15
C THR A 61 -4.60 -4.91 23.15
N THR A 62 -3.90 -5.93 22.64
CA THR A 62 -3.17 -6.88 23.47
C THR A 62 -2.12 -6.18 24.33
N ARG A 63 -1.80 -6.74 25.50
CA ARG A 63 -0.84 -6.13 26.45
C ARG A 63 0.54 -5.89 25.81
N ALA A 64 1.01 -6.83 24.99
CA ALA A 64 2.28 -6.72 24.28
C ALA A 64 2.29 -5.51 23.31
N MET A 65 1.24 -5.35 22.50
CA MET A 65 1.13 -4.22 21.58
C MET A 65 0.96 -2.89 22.32
N ARG A 66 0.26 -2.86 23.45
CA ARG A 66 0.18 -1.66 24.29
C ARG A 66 1.55 -1.21 24.80
N GLY A 67 2.38 -2.15 25.26
CA GLY A 67 3.76 -1.86 25.65
C GLY A 67 4.58 -1.32 24.48
N HIS A 68 4.42 -1.92 23.30
CA HIS A 68 5.09 -1.48 22.07
C HIS A 68 4.74 -0.03 21.69
N PHE A 69 3.46 0.33 21.72
CA PHE A 69 3.02 1.71 21.43
C PHE A 69 3.42 2.71 22.53
N ALA A 70 3.46 2.27 23.79
CA ALA A 70 3.85 3.12 24.92
C ALA A 70 5.32 3.56 24.85
N VAL A 71 6.23 2.67 24.41
CA VAL A 71 7.66 3.00 24.19
C VAL A 71 7.80 4.13 23.17
N ALA A 72 6.98 4.09 22.12
CA ALA A 72 6.94 5.10 21.06
C ALA A 72 6.13 6.35 21.43
N LYS A 73 5.47 6.37 22.61
CA LYS A 73 4.55 7.43 23.05
C LYS A 73 3.42 7.72 22.04
N VAL A 74 2.97 6.70 21.30
CA VAL A 74 1.87 6.82 20.34
C VAL A 74 0.61 6.12 20.83
N GLU A 75 -0.54 6.58 20.36
CA GLU A 75 -1.81 5.91 20.62
C GLU A 75 -1.85 4.52 19.97
N PRO A 76 -2.58 3.54 20.55
CA PRO A 76 -2.74 2.23 19.93
C PRO A 76 -3.32 2.30 18.53
N LYS A 77 -2.62 1.67 17.57
CA LYS A 77 -2.96 1.71 16.14
C LYS A 77 -3.73 0.47 15.69
N ARG A 78 -4.65 0.63 14.71
CA ARG A 78 -5.44 -0.50 14.16
C ARG A 78 -4.64 -1.39 13.22
N LYS A 79 -3.76 -0.78 12.43
CA LYS A 79 -2.92 -1.49 11.46
C LYS A 79 -1.49 -0.98 11.58
N VAL A 80 -0.55 -1.92 11.57
CA VAL A 80 0.88 -1.66 11.56
C VAL A 80 1.47 -2.33 10.31
N ALA A 81 2.40 -1.66 9.65
CA ALA A 81 3.16 -2.18 8.51
C ALA A 81 4.56 -1.58 8.49
N GLU A 82 5.49 -2.27 7.82
CA GLU A 82 6.88 -1.83 7.70
C GLU A 82 7.18 -1.44 6.26
N PHE A 83 7.91 -0.34 6.10
CA PHE A 83 8.43 0.13 4.82
C PHE A 83 9.94 0.09 4.89
N ARG A 84 10.57 -0.61 3.94
CA ARG A 84 12.04 -0.62 3.82
C ARG A 84 12.50 0.74 3.32
N VAL A 85 13.48 1.30 4.01
CA VAL A 85 14.03 2.62 3.69
C VAL A 85 15.55 2.59 3.76
N GLU A 86 16.17 3.59 3.17
CA GLU A 86 17.59 3.87 3.38
C GLU A 86 17.80 4.54 4.74
N GLU A 87 19.00 4.40 5.30
CA GLU A 87 19.31 4.90 6.64
C GLU A 87 19.23 6.43 6.74
N ALA A 88 19.60 7.13 5.66
CA ALA A 88 19.44 8.57 5.53
C ALA A 88 17.97 9.03 5.54
N GLU A 89 17.03 8.12 5.31
CA GLU A 89 15.61 8.43 5.13
C GLU A 89 14.73 7.99 6.33
N LEU A 90 15.35 7.78 7.50
CA LEU A 90 14.67 7.43 8.74
C LEU A 90 13.92 8.63 9.34
N ILE A 91 12.60 8.53 9.37
CA ILE A 91 11.72 9.52 10.01
C ILE A 91 11.65 9.25 11.52
N PRO A 92 11.76 10.26 12.41
CA PRO A 92 11.78 10.05 13.86
C PRO A 92 10.52 9.34 14.39
N VAL A 93 10.68 8.54 15.44
CA VAL A 93 9.56 7.85 16.11
C VAL A 93 8.59 8.86 16.71
N GLY A 94 7.29 8.62 16.55
CA GLY A 94 6.22 9.51 17.00
C GLY A 94 5.82 10.58 15.98
N ALA A 95 6.59 10.78 14.90
CA ALA A 95 6.21 11.68 13.83
C ALA A 95 4.99 11.16 13.05
N GLU A 96 4.12 12.07 12.65
CA GLU A 96 2.94 11.79 11.83
C GLU A 96 3.23 12.12 10.35
N LEU A 97 3.04 11.16 9.46
CA LEU A 97 3.16 11.38 8.02
C LEU A 97 1.85 11.95 7.47
N THR A 98 1.96 13.08 6.78
CA THR A 98 0.83 13.73 6.11
C THR A 98 0.76 13.33 4.64
N VAL A 99 -0.34 13.69 3.98
CA VAL A 99 -0.55 13.44 2.55
C VAL A 99 0.47 14.17 1.67
N ASP A 100 1.01 15.31 2.12
CA ASP A 100 2.07 16.05 1.43
C ASP A 100 3.37 15.26 1.24
N HIS A 101 3.45 14.07 1.83
CA HIS A 101 4.46 13.11 1.48
C HIS A 101 4.47 12.81 -0.03
N PHE A 102 3.34 12.86 -0.73
CA PHE A 102 3.28 12.64 -2.19
C PHE A 102 3.02 13.94 -2.94
N VAL A 103 3.63 14.06 -4.13
CA VAL A 103 3.42 15.19 -5.03
C VAL A 103 2.47 14.79 -6.14
N VAL A 104 1.64 15.74 -6.61
CA VAL A 104 0.75 15.52 -7.75
C VAL A 104 1.58 15.19 -8.99
N GLY A 105 1.16 14.18 -9.76
CA GLY A 105 1.89 13.69 -10.93
C GLY A 105 2.93 12.61 -10.63
N GLN A 106 3.25 12.37 -9.36
CA GLN A 106 4.12 11.27 -8.94
C GLN A 106 3.50 9.91 -9.22
N PHE A 107 4.34 8.90 -9.52
CA PHE A 107 3.91 7.51 -9.63
C PHE A 107 4.16 6.74 -8.33
N VAL A 108 3.17 5.95 -7.93
CA VAL A 108 3.16 5.16 -6.70
C VAL A 108 2.81 3.70 -6.97
N ASP A 109 3.33 2.83 -6.13
CA ASP A 109 2.97 1.41 -6.06
C ASP A 109 2.03 1.20 -4.87
N VAL A 110 0.90 0.54 -5.15
CA VAL A 110 -0.19 0.39 -4.19
C VAL A 110 -0.41 -1.08 -3.88
N THR A 111 -0.21 -1.46 -2.62
CA THR A 111 -0.32 -2.84 -2.15
C THR A 111 -1.50 -3.00 -1.20
N GLY A 112 -2.30 -4.04 -1.41
CA GLY A 112 -3.44 -4.34 -0.54
C GLY A 112 -3.94 -5.77 -0.69
N THR A 113 -4.84 -6.15 0.20
CA THR A 113 -5.50 -7.47 0.11
C THR A 113 -6.63 -7.42 -0.91
N SER A 114 -6.55 -8.28 -1.92
CA SER A 114 -7.56 -8.42 -2.96
C SER A 114 -8.90 -8.93 -2.40
N ILE A 115 -9.99 -8.63 -3.13
CA ILE A 115 -11.34 -9.05 -2.75
C ILE A 115 -11.43 -10.58 -2.80
N GLY A 116 -11.79 -11.20 -1.67
CA GLY A 116 -12.03 -12.64 -1.57
C GLY A 116 -13.26 -13.05 -2.39
N LYS A 117 -13.12 -14.12 -3.18
CA LYS A 117 -14.17 -14.69 -4.04
C LYS A 117 -14.60 -16.09 -3.59
N GLY A 118 -14.11 -16.56 -2.44
CA GLY A 118 -14.36 -17.89 -1.90
C GLY A 118 -13.77 -19.00 -2.78
N PHE A 119 -14.39 -20.18 -2.78
CA PHE A 119 -14.02 -21.27 -3.68
C PHE A 119 -14.47 -20.96 -5.12
N ALA A 120 -13.52 -20.81 -6.03
CA ALA A 120 -13.76 -20.51 -7.44
C ALA A 120 -13.46 -21.72 -8.33
N GLY A 121 -14.36 -22.00 -9.27
CA GLY A 121 -14.16 -23.00 -10.32
C GLY A 121 -13.07 -22.61 -11.33
N GLY A 122 -12.64 -23.57 -12.17
CA GLY A 122 -11.55 -23.36 -13.14
C GLY A 122 -11.80 -22.23 -14.14
N MET A 123 -13.06 -22.05 -14.58
CA MET A 123 -13.42 -20.94 -15.47
C MET A 123 -13.23 -19.57 -14.82
N LYS A 124 -13.67 -19.38 -13.57
CA LYS A 124 -13.57 -18.09 -12.87
C LYS A 124 -12.15 -17.79 -12.38
N ARG A 125 -11.43 -18.83 -11.93
CA ARG A 125 -10.08 -18.70 -11.34
C ARG A 125 -8.99 -18.56 -12.39
N HIS A 126 -9.09 -19.30 -13.50
CA HIS A 126 -8.03 -19.44 -14.50
C HIS A 126 -8.47 -19.10 -15.93
N ASN A 127 -9.69 -18.56 -16.12
CA ASN A 127 -10.26 -18.21 -17.43
C ASN A 127 -10.33 -19.40 -18.41
N PHE A 128 -10.60 -20.62 -17.92
CA PHE A 128 -10.80 -21.79 -18.78
C PHE A 128 -12.05 -21.66 -19.66
N GLY A 129 -11.97 -22.18 -20.90
CA GLY A 129 -13.04 -22.07 -21.90
C GLY A 129 -14.29 -22.94 -21.66
N GLY A 130 -14.20 -23.97 -20.82
CA GLY A 130 -15.30 -24.92 -20.59
C GLY A 130 -15.52 -25.87 -21.78
N LEU A 131 -16.66 -26.58 -21.78
CA LEU A 131 -17.08 -27.48 -22.85
C LEU A 131 -18.30 -26.90 -23.59
N ARG A 132 -18.70 -27.53 -24.71
CA ARG A 132 -19.91 -27.15 -25.46
C ARG A 132 -21.16 -27.22 -24.56
N ALA A 133 -22.18 -26.42 -24.90
CA ALA A 133 -23.42 -26.36 -24.13
C ALA A 133 -24.47 -27.40 -24.57
N THR A 134 -24.70 -27.56 -25.88
CA THR A 134 -25.89 -28.27 -26.42
C THR A 134 -25.56 -29.53 -27.22
N HIS A 135 -24.34 -29.67 -27.74
CA HIS A 135 -23.98 -30.77 -28.63
C HIS A 135 -23.39 -31.98 -27.89
N GLY A 136 -24.26 -32.73 -27.19
CA GLY A 136 -23.94 -34.04 -26.62
C GLY A 136 -23.07 -34.04 -25.36
N VAL A 137 -22.81 -32.88 -24.77
CA VAL A 137 -22.07 -32.79 -23.50
C VAL A 137 -22.96 -33.23 -22.35
N SER A 138 -22.53 -34.24 -21.60
CA SER A 138 -23.24 -34.74 -20.42
C SER A 138 -22.59 -34.22 -19.14
N VAL A 139 -23.32 -33.39 -18.38
CA VAL A 139 -23.02 -32.90 -17.01
C VAL A 139 -21.72 -32.07 -16.84
N SER A 140 -20.87 -31.97 -17.87
CA SER A 140 -19.48 -31.52 -17.76
C SER A 140 -19.22 -30.12 -18.35
N HIS A 141 -20.26 -29.35 -18.67
CA HIS A 141 -20.22 -28.03 -19.32
C HIS A 141 -19.15 -27.07 -18.77
N ARG A 142 -18.97 -27.06 -17.44
CA ARG A 142 -18.02 -26.16 -16.74
C ARG A 142 -16.87 -26.90 -16.05
N SER A 143 -16.65 -28.16 -16.42
CA SER A 143 -15.53 -28.96 -15.94
C SER A 143 -14.20 -28.45 -16.48
N ILE A 144 -13.09 -28.85 -15.85
CA ILE A 144 -11.73 -28.41 -16.24
C ILE A 144 -11.11 -29.28 -17.33
N GLY A 145 -11.81 -30.31 -17.81
CA GLY A 145 -11.27 -31.31 -18.72
C GLY A 145 -10.18 -32.17 -18.06
N SER A 146 -9.20 -32.60 -18.86
CA SER A 146 -8.12 -33.47 -18.40
C SER A 146 -7.15 -32.78 -17.44
N THR A 147 -6.78 -33.46 -16.35
CA THR A 147 -5.83 -32.99 -15.34
C THR A 147 -4.39 -33.47 -15.60
N GLY A 148 -4.18 -34.49 -16.43
CA GLY A 148 -2.88 -35.13 -16.63
C GLY A 148 -2.79 -36.03 -17.87
N GLY A 149 -1.66 -36.72 -18.00
CA GLY A 149 -1.42 -37.76 -19.01
C GLY A 149 -1.75 -39.16 -18.49
N ARG A 150 -1.56 -40.18 -19.34
CA ARG A 150 -1.76 -41.61 -19.01
C ARG A 150 -0.56 -42.17 -18.22
N GLN A 151 0.05 -43.26 -18.67
CA GLN A 151 1.03 -44.03 -17.90
C GLN A 151 2.31 -43.24 -17.61
N ASP A 152 2.85 -42.56 -18.62
CA ASP A 152 3.93 -41.60 -18.45
C ASP A 152 3.36 -40.19 -18.67
N PRO A 153 3.30 -39.30 -17.66
CA PRO A 153 4.03 -39.29 -16.37
C PRO A 153 3.31 -39.94 -15.16
N GLY A 154 2.10 -40.48 -15.31
CA GLY A 154 1.40 -41.20 -14.23
C GLY A 154 0.98 -40.36 -13.02
N LYS A 155 1.03 -39.03 -13.12
CA LYS A 155 0.71 -38.09 -12.04
C LYS A 155 0.22 -36.74 -12.55
N THR A 156 -0.43 -35.99 -11.66
CA THR A 156 -0.67 -34.55 -11.89
C THR A 156 0.54 -33.74 -11.44
N PHE A 157 1.02 -32.84 -12.29
CA PHE A 157 2.16 -31.98 -11.95
C PHE A 157 1.83 -30.97 -10.84
N LYS A 158 2.85 -30.55 -10.10
CA LYS A 158 2.74 -29.45 -9.13
C LYS A 158 2.33 -28.16 -9.86
N ASN A 159 1.62 -27.28 -9.15
CA ASN A 159 1.09 -26.01 -9.69
C ASN A 159 0.13 -26.17 -10.88
N LYS A 160 -0.44 -27.37 -11.10
CA LYS A 160 -1.51 -27.56 -12.08
C LYS A 160 -2.71 -26.69 -11.71
N LYS A 161 -3.19 -25.92 -12.69
CA LYS A 161 -4.34 -25.02 -12.53
C LYS A 161 -5.61 -25.83 -12.24
N MET A 162 -6.14 -25.70 -11.03
CA MET A 162 -7.36 -26.36 -10.54
C MET A 162 -8.30 -25.35 -9.85
N PRO A 163 -9.58 -25.70 -9.62
CA PRO A 163 -10.46 -24.96 -8.73
C PRO A 163 -9.85 -24.77 -7.34
N GLY A 164 -10.26 -23.74 -6.63
CA GLY A 164 -9.74 -23.46 -5.28
C GLY A 164 -10.12 -22.07 -4.79
N HIS A 165 -9.65 -21.72 -3.59
CA HIS A 165 -9.83 -20.38 -3.05
C HIS A 165 -9.23 -19.32 -4.00
N MET A 166 -9.94 -18.21 -4.19
CA MET A 166 -9.52 -17.11 -5.06
C MET A 166 -9.69 -15.78 -4.33
N GLY A 167 -8.68 -14.92 -4.42
CA GLY A 167 -8.66 -13.62 -3.73
C GLY A 167 -8.25 -13.75 -2.26
N ALA A 168 -8.40 -12.67 -1.49
CA ALA A 168 -7.80 -12.52 -0.16
C ALA A 168 -6.27 -12.65 -0.15
N GLU A 169 -5.64 -12.47 -1.31
CA GLU A 169 -4.19 -12.47 -1.49
C GLU A 169 -3.68 -11.03 -1.54
N THR A 170 -2.44 -10.81 -1.09
CA THR A 170 -1.77 -9.52 -1.21
C THR A 170 -1.37 -9.28 -2.67
N VAL A 171 -1.84 -8.16 -3.23
CA VAL A 171 -1.57 -7.77 -4.61
C VAL A 171 -1.01 -6.35 -4.61
N THR A 172 0.00 -6.13 -5.44
CA THR A 172 0.57 -4.81 -5.70
C THR A 172 0.19 -4.37 -7.10
N THR A 173 -0.46 -3.21 -7.22
CA THR A 173 -0.69 -2.53 -8.50
C THR A 173 0.35 -1.44 -8.62
N GLN A 174 1.15 -1.50 -9.69
CA GLN A 174 2.32 -0.64 -9.86
C GLN A 174 2.04 0.54 -10.79
N ASN A 175 2.85 1.59 -10.65
CA ASN A 175 2.85 2.75 -11.54
C ASN A 175 1.51 3.50 -11.63
N LEU A 176 0.80 3.63 -10.52
CA LEU A 176 -0.41 4.45 -10.48
C LEU A 176 -0.04 5.92 -10.27
N LYS A 177 -0.69 6.83 -10.99
CA LYS A 177 -0.40 8.27 -10.90
C LYS A 177 -1.19 8.90 -9.76
N VAL A 178 -0.54 9.75 -8.97
CA VAL A 178 -1.22 10.62 -8.00
C VAL A 178 -1.83 11.80 -8.76
N VAL A 179 -3.15 11.93 -8.72
CA VAL A 179 -3.91 12.95 -9.46
C VAL A 179 -4.18 14.17 -8.59
N LEU A 180 -4.45 13.95 -7.30
CA LEU A 180 -4.79 15.02 -6.36
C LEU A 180 -4.38 14.62 -4.95
N THR A 181 -3.90 15.60 -4.19
CA THR A 181 -3.59 15.52 -2.78
C THR A 181 -4.38 16.60 -2.05
N ASP A 182 -5.07 16.24 -0.97
CA ASP A 182 -5.84 17.14 -0.11
C ASP A 182 -5.36 16.93 1.33
N VAL A 183 -4.62 17.93 1.84
CA VAL A 183 -3.95 17.88 3.15
C VAL A 183 -4.93 18.08 4.28
N GLU A 184 -5.90 18.97 4.11
CA GLU A 184 -6.88 19.31 5.14
C GLU A 184 -7.74 18.09 5.47
N ARG A 185 -8.13 17.32 4.44
CA ARG A 185 -8.94 16.12 4.60
C ARG A 185 -8.11 14.84 4.73
N GLY A 186 -6.80 14.91 4.51
CA GLY A 186 -5.91 13.76 4.49
C GLY A 186 -6.25 12.76 3.39
N LEU A 187 -6.58 13.23 2.17
CA LEU A 187 -6.98 12.40 1.04
C LEU A 187 -5.95 12.40 -0.09
N ILE A 188 -5.73 11.22 -0.67
CA ILE A 188 -4.94 11.01 -1.88
C ILE A 188 -5.85 10.41 -2.93
N ALA A 189 -5.91 11.04 -4.11
CA ALA A 189 -6.59 10.49 -5.28
C ALA A 189 -5.54 9.86 -6.21
N VAL A 190 -5.67 8.55 -6.42
CA VAL A 190 -4.79 7.77 -7.30
C VAL A 190 -5.55 7.34 -8.54
N GLU A 191 -4.95 7.50 -9.71
CA GLU A 191 -5.54 7.12 -10.99
C GLU A 191 -5.73 5.59 -11.07
N GLY A 192 -6.93 5.16 -11.43
CA GLY A 192 -7.28 3.76 -11.64
C GLY A 192 -7.73 3.02 -10.38
N ALA A 193 -7.61 1.68 -10.45
CA ALA A 193 -8.16 0.77 -9.46
C ALA A 193 -7.11 0.33 -8.44
N VAL A 194 -7.53 0.30 -7.17
CA VAL A 194 -6.73 -0.19 -6.03
C VAL A 194 -7.27 -1.53 -5.54
N PRO A 195 -6.43 -2.51 -5.16
CA PRO A 195 -6.89 -3.79 -4.64
C PRO A 195 -7.74 -3.65 -3.37
N GLY A 196 -8.74 -4.54 -3.21
CA GLY A 196 -9.54 -4.66 -1.99
C GLY A 196 -10.83 -3.86 -1.94
N ASN A 197 -11.58 -4.07 -0.86
CA ASN A 197 -12.88 -3.43 -0.62
C ASN A 197 -12.73 -2.03 -0.03
N LYS A 198 -13.81 -1.24 -0.08
CA LYS A 198 -13.93 0.01 0.69
C LYS A 198 -13.71 -0.28 2.19
N GLY A 199 -12.94 0.58 2.85
CA GLY A 199 -12.51 0.44 4.24
C GLY A 199 -11.26 -0.42 4.44
N GLY A 200 -10.76 -1.08 3.39
CA GLY A 200 -9.53 -1.87 3.44
C GLY A 200 -8.29 -1.00 3.61
N TRP A 201 -7.27 -1.55 4.28
CA TRP A 201 -5.96 -0.92 4.44
C TRP A 201 -5.10 -1.16 3.21
N ILE A 202 -4.47 -0.09 2.76
CA ILE A 202 -3.67 -0.01 1.55
C ILE A 202 -2.31 0.59 1.91
N LEU A 203 -1.25 -0.06 1.47
CA LEU A 203 0.10 0.46 1.57
C LEU A 203 0.42 1.21 0.28
N VAL A 204 0.78 2.47 0.40
CA VAL A 204 1.18 3.32 -0.73
C VAL A 204 2.66 3.63 -0.57
N ALA A 205 3.47 3.25 -1.54
CA ALA A 205 4.89 3.55 -1.59
C ALA A 205 5.23 4.16 -2.95
N ASP A 206 6.40 4.77 -3.07
CA ASP A 206 6.85 5.27 -4.37
C ASP A 206 7.02 4.13 -5.38
N ALA A 207 6.81 4.43 -6.65
CA ALA A 207 6.95 3.43 -7.71
C ALA A 207 8.41 2.98 -7.86
N VAL A 208 8.65 1.68 -7.77
CA VAL A 208 10.00 1.12 -7.92
C VAL A 208 10.53 1.24 -9.35
N LYS A 209 9.62 1.30 -10.34
CA LYS A 209 9.95 1.27 -11.77
C LYS A 209 10.01 2.65 -12.43
N LYS A 210 9.71 3.72 -11.71
CA LYS A 210 9.73 5.10 -12.24
C LYS A 210 10.57 5.98 -11.35
N LYS A 211 11.25 6.96 -11.97
CA LYS A 211 12.05 7.93 -11.23
C LYS A 211 11.14 8.78 -10.35
N LEU A 212 11.60 9.05 -9.13
CA LEU A 212 10.97 9.99 -8.24
C LEU A 212 11.02 11.39 -8.88
N PRO A 213 9.92 12.18 -8.83
CA PRO A 213 9.98 13.57 -9.26
C PRO A 213 10.93 14.36 -8.34
N ALA A 214 11.63 15.35 -8.90
CA ALA A 214 12.63 16.14 -8.18
C ALA A 214 12.04 16.96 -7.01
N GLU A 215 10.75 17.26 -7.08
CA GLU A 215 10.01 18.03 -6.07
C GLU A 215 9.53 17.18 -4.88
N ALA A 216 9.73 15.86 -4.93
CA ALA A 216 9.30 14.98 -3.85
C ALA A 216 10.12 15.21 -2.57
N PRO A 217 9.48 15.41 -1.41
CA PRO A 217 10.20 15.63 -0.16
C PRO A 217 10.96 14.36 0.27
N GLN A 218 12.20 14.55 0.71
CA GLN A 218 13.09 13.51 1.23
C GLN A 218 13.58 13.97 2.62
N PRO A 219 13.40 13.20 3.71
CA PRO A 219 12.84 11.83 3.81
C PRO A 219 11.30 11.76 3.69
N GLY A 220 10.63 12.91 3.57
CA GLY A 220 9.19 13.05 3.49
C GLY A 220 8.70 14.25 4.32
N LYS A 221 7.48 14.72 4.06
CA LYS A 221 6.82 15.71 4.93
C LYS A 221 6.13 14.99 6.09
N PHE A 222 6.46 15.39 7.32
CA PHE A 222 5.89 14.83 8.55
C PHE A 222 5.72 15.92 9.60
N ARG A 223 4.77 15.72 10.52
CA ARG A 223 4.56 16.58 11.69
C ARG A 223 5.14 15.92 12.92
N LEU A 224 5.93 16.67 13.68
CA LEU A 224 6.46 16.19 14.96
C LEU A 224 5.37 16.30 16.05
N PRO A 225 5.37 15.41 17.06
CA PRO A 225 4.43 15.48 18.16
C PRO A 225 4.64 16.79 18.93
N GLY A 226 3.66 17.69 18.87
CA GLY A 226 3.68 18.99 19.55
C GLY A 226 4.20 20.19 18.74
N ALA A 227 4.51 20.03 17.45
CA ALA A 227 4.88 21.14 16.57
C ALA A 227 3.85 21.33 15.44
N GLU A 228 3.38 22.57 15.27
CA GLU A 228 2.77 23.01 14.01
C GLU A 228 3.77 22.81 12.85
N ALA A 229 3.25 22.53 11.67
CA ALA A 229 4.00 22.04 10.52
C ALA A 229 5.25 22.87 10.20
N VAL A 230 6.43 22.34 10.52
CA VAL A 230 7.71 22.88 10.06
C VAL A 230 8.05 22.23 8.73
N ASP A 231 7.90 23.00 7.64
CA ASP A 231 8.61 22.74 6.39
C ASP A 231 10.11 22.84 6.67
N ALA A 232 10.84 21.73 6.50
CA ALA A 232 12.29 21.75 6.56
C ALA A 232 12.83 22.48 5.33
N ALA A 233 13.04 23.80 5.45
CA ALA A 233 13.87 24.58 4.54
C ALA A 233 15.35 24.22 4.76
N PRO A 234 16.18 24.21 3.71
CA PRO A 234 17.58 23.83 3.83
C PRO A 234 18.34 24.85 4.68
N VAL A 235 19.23 24.33 5.52
CA VAL A 235 20.14 25.09 6.37
C VAL A 235 21.01 25.97 5.47
N ALA A 236 20.79 27.29 5.50
CA ALA A 236 21.73 28.26 4.96
C ALA A 236 22.93 28.30 5.90
N GLU A 237 24.11 27.91 5.40
CA GLU A 237 25.39 28.19 6.03
C GLU A 237 25.54 29.71 6.21
N THR A 238 25.48 30.16 7.45
CA THR A 238 26.00 31.47 7.85
C THR A 238 27.53 31.39 7.79
N ALA A 239 28.12 31.88 6.69
CA ALA A 239 29.52 32.25 6.66
C ALA A 239 29.71 33.45 7.60
N VAL A 240 30.41 33.21 8.70
CA VAL A 240 31.01 34.23 9.57
C VAL A 240 32.34 34.59 8.93
N GLU A 241 32.50 35.82 8.44
CA GLU A 241 33.81 36.43 8.25
C GLU A 241 33.97 37.59 9.25
N GLU A 242 34.84 37.36 10.23
CA GLU A 242 35.47 38.38 11.07
C GLU A 242 36.68 39.00 10.35
N ASN A 243 36.72 40.34 10.34
CA ASN A 243 37.88 41.24 10.43
C ASN A 243 39.09 41.09 9.47
N VAL A 244 39.36 42.11 8.65
CA VAL A 244 40.33 43.23 8.83
C VAL A 244 40.25 44.17 7.63
#